data_AF-A0A5C6YCH3-F1
#
_entry.id   AF-A0A5C6YCH3-F1
#
_cell.length_a   1.000
_cell.length_b   1.000
_cell.length_c   1.000
_cell.angle_alpha   90.00
_cell.angle_beta   90.00
_cell.angle_gamma   90.00
#
_symmetry.space_group_name_H-M   'P 1'
#
loop_
_entity.id
_entity.type
_entity.pdbx_description
1 polymer ?
#
loop_
_entity_poly.entity_id
_entity_poly.type
_entity_poly.pdbx_seq_one_letter_code
_entity_poly.pdbx_strand_id
1 'polypeptide(L)' 'MIAGNIFKWIGSLFTDILFLPFNWVRTEIASADLGWWISNIPNFGFLLILIVLFAYWMKESKKFAKEGTEDRA' A
#
# COMPACT_ATOMS: atom_id res chain seq x y z
N MET A 1 29.40 22.65 -17.15
CA MET A 1 28.39 21.75 -16.54
C MET A 1 28.28 22.08 -15.07
N ILE A 2 27.15 22.64 -14.63
CA ILE A 2 27.01 23.11 -13.23
C ILE A 2 26.92 21.89 -12.31
N ALA A 3 27.99 21.64 -11.56
CA ALA A 3 28.10 20.58 -10.56
C ALA A 3 27.18 20.80 -9.33
N GLY A 4 26.50 21.94 -9.26
CA GLY A 4 25.55 22.31 -8.18
C GLY A 4 24.14 22.60 -8.68
N ASN A 5 23.60 21.78 -9.60
CA ASN A 5 22.21 21.93 -10.02
C ASN A 5 21.28 21.22 -9.02
N ILE A 6 20.39 21.97 -8.36
CA ILE A 6 19.40 21.44 -7.42
C ILE A 6 18.59 20.27 -8.00
N PHE A 7 18.33 20.27 -9.31
CA PHE A 7 17.63 19.17 -9.98
C PHE A 7 18.42 17.85 -9.99
N LYS A 8 19.76 17.91 -10.01
CA LYS A 8 20.60 16.70 -9.89
C LYS A 8 20.58 16.14 -8.47
N TRP A 9 20.62 17.02 -7.47
CA TRP A 9 20.53 16.63 -6.06
C TRP A 9 19.19 16.01 -5.74
N ILE A 10 18.10 16.62 -6.21
CA ILE A 10 16.76 16.04 -6.10
C ILE A 10 16.73 14.68 -6.80
N GLY A 11 17.24 14.58 -8.04
CA GLY A 11 17.33 13.31 -8.76
C GLY A 11 18.01 12.22 -7.96
N SER A 12 19.23 12.47 -7.48
CA SER A 12 20.03 11.51 -6.69
C SER A 12 19.36 11.16 -5.36
N LEU A 13 18.74 12.13 -4.67
CA LEU A 13 17.98 11.87 -3.45
C LEU A 13 16.87 10.85 -3.70
N PHE A 14 16.13 10.97 -4.80
CA PHE A 14 15.07 10.02 -5.10
C PHE A 14 15.60 8.70 -5.64
N THR A 15 16.50 8.68 -6.62
CA THR A 15 16.93 7.44 -7.28
C THR A 15 17.88 6.60 -6.44
N ASP A 16 18.82 7.26 -5.76
CA ASP A 16 19.97 6.60 -5.14
C ASP A 16 19.74 6.36 -3.64
N ILE A 17 18.81 7.11 -3.03
CA ILE A 17 18.50 7.02 -1.60
C ILE A 17 17.05 6.55 -1.39
N LEU A 18 16.06 7.38 -1.71
CA LEU A 18 14.66 7.11 -1.32
C LEU A 18 14.05 5.92 -2.07
N PHE A 19 14.46 5.68 -3.32
CA PHE A 19 13.96 4.56 -4.13
C PHE A 19 14.83 3.31 -4.03
N LEU A 20 15.87 3.31 -3.19
CA LEU A 20 16.69 2.11 -2.99
C LEU A 20 15.85 0.89 -2.57
N PRO A 21 14.86 0.99 -1.66
CA PRO A 21 13.97 -0.13 -1.33
C PRO A 21 13.11 -0.57 -2.53
N PHE A 22 12.57 0.36 -3.31
CA PHE A 22 11.74 0.04 -4.48
C PHE A 22 12.57 -0.61 -5.60
N ASN A 23 13.80 -0.16 -5.81
CA ASN A 23 14.73 -0.78 -6.75
C ASN A 23 15.06 -2.21 -6.30
N TRP A 24 15.34 -2.42 -5.01
CA TRP A 24 15.59 -3.75 -4.46
C TRP A 24 14.39 -4.70 -4.65
N VAL A 25 13.17 -4.23 -4.37
CA VAL A 25 11.95 -5.01 -4.63
C VAL A 25 11.83 -5.39 -6.11
N ARG A 26 12.08 -4.44 -7.01
CA ARG A 26 11.93 -4.64 -8.45
C ARG A 26 13.02 -5.51 -9.08
N THR A 27 14.27 -5.44 -8.62
CA THR A 27 15.39 -6.16 -9.25
C THR A 27 15.65 -7.51 -8.60
N GLU A 28 15.65 -7.57 -7.27
CA GLU A 28 16.02 -8.77 -6.52
C GLU A 28 14.79 -9.58 -6.15
N ILE A 29 13.86 -8.98 -5.40
CA ILE A 29 12.73 -9.73 -4.83
C ILE A 29 11.80 -10.23 -5.94
N ALA A 30 11.40 -9.36 -6.86
CA ALA A 30 10.45 -9.70 -7.91
C ALA A 30 10.98 -10.78 -8.88
N SER A 31 12.30 -10.88 -9.03
CA SER A 31 12.97 -11.84 -9.93
C SER A 31 13.27 -13.19 -9.26
N ALA A 32 13.16 -13.29 -7.93
CA ALA A 32 13.42 -14.51 -7.19
C ALA A 32 12.26 -15.53 -7.33
N ASP A 33 12.51 -16.79 -6.95
CA ASP A 33 11.44 -17.77 -6.80
C ASP A 33 10.42 -17.28 -5.78
N LEU A 34 9.13 -17.38 -6.13
CA LEU A 34 7.99 -16.78 -5.41
C LEU A 34 8.00 -15.23 -5.35
N GLY A 35 8.87 -14.57 -6.12
CA GLY A 35 9.07 -13.12 -6.09
C GLY A 35 7.81 -12.29 -6.30
N TRP A 36 6.91 -12.74 -7.19
CA TRP A 36 5.60 -12.12 -7.39
C TRP A 36 4.75 -12.14 -6.11
N TRP A 37 4.72 -13.27 -5.40
CA TRP A 37 3.95 -13.40 -4.16
C TRP A 37 4.52 -12.50 -3.06
N ILE A 38 5.84 -12.51 -2.89
CA ILE A 38 6.53 -11.73 -1.85
C ILE A 38 6.38 -10.23 -2.11
N SER A 39 6.55 -9.79 -3.37
CA SER A 39 6.38 -8.38 -3.76
C SER A 39 4.97 -7.85 -3.48
N ASN A 40 3.97 -8.74 -3.40
CA ASN A 40 2.57 -8.38 -3.16
C ASN A 40 2.13 -8.51 -1.69
N ILE A 41 3.02 -8.86 -0.74
CA ILE A 41 2.67 -8.93 0.69
C ILE A 41 2.01 -7.64 1.21
N PRO A 42 2.50 -6.42 0.90
CA PRO A 42 1.82 -5.19 1.32
C PRO A 42 0.39 -5.08 0.76
N ASN A 43 0.19 -5.49 -0.50
CA ASN A 43 -1.12 -5.47 -1.15
C ASN A 43 -2.08 -6.46 -0.48
N PHE A 44 -1.62 -7.67 -0.17
CA PHE A 44 -2.40 -8.64 0.59
C PHE A 44 -2.73 -8.13 1.99
N GLY A 45 -1.81 -7.41 2.64
CA GLY A 45 -2.05 -6.73 3.91
C GLY A 45 -3.18 -5.71 3.83
N PHE A 46 -3.13 -4.81 2.85
CA PHE A 46 -4.22 -3.84 2.64
C PHE A 46 -5.54 -4.52 2.30
N LEU A 47 -5.53 -5.57 1.48
CA LEU A 47 -6.73 -6.34 1.16
C LEU A 47 -7.33 -7.00 2.41
N LEU A 48 -6.49 -7.56 3.28
CA LEU A 48 -6.95 -8.16 4.54
C LEU A 48 -7.60 -7.10 5.45
N ILE A 49 -6.96 -5.95 5.60
CA ILE A 49 -7.51 -4.82 6.38
C ILE A 49 -8.87 -4.40 5.81
N LEU A 50 -8.97 -4.27 4.48
CA LEU A 50 -10.22 -3.94 3.80
C LEU A 50 -11.32 -4.96 4.10
N ILE A 51 -11.01 -6.27 4.01
CA ILE A 51 -11.97 -7.34 4.29
C ILE A 51 -12.46 -7.28 5.74
N VAL A 52 -11.56 -7.06 6.70
CA VAL A 52 -11.92 -6.96 8.13
C VAL A 52 -12.82 -5.77 8.40
N LEU A 53 -12.45 -4.58 7.89
CA LEU A 53 -13.26 -3.38 8.05
C LEU A 53 -14.61 -3.50 7.35
N PHE A 54 -14.64 -4.12 6.17
CA PHE A 54 -15.88 -4.37 5.45
C PHE A 54 -16.79 -5.35 6.21
N ALA A 55 -16.23 -6.45 6.75
CA ALA A 55 -16.99 -7.39 7.57
C ALA A 55 -17.54 -6.73 8.84
N TYR A 56 -16.73 -5.89 9.51
CA TYR A 56 -17.17 -5.10 10.65
C TYR A 56 -18.32 -4.16 10.27
N TRP A 57 -18.18 -3.40 9.19
CA TRP A 57 -19.22 -2.50 8.72
C TRP A 57 -20.52 -3.25 8.40
N MET A 58 -20.45 -4.33 7.62
CA MET A 58 -21.64 -5.12 7.27
C MET A 58 -22.35 -5.67 8.51
N LYS A 59 -21.61 -6.06 9.55
CA LYS A 59 -22.17 -6.50 10.83
C LYS A 59 -22.92 -5.37 11.55
N GLU A 60 -22.32 -4.18 11.64
CA GLU A 60 -22.97 -3.03 12.28
C GLU A 60 -24.20 -2.56 11.48
N SER A 61 -24.12 -2.48 10.15
CA SER A 61 -25.27 -2.16 9.30
C SER A 61 -26.44 -3.12 9.53
N LYS A 62 -26.18 -4.43 9.59
CA LYS A 62 -27.22 -5.42 9.88
C LYS A 62 -27.82 -5.25 11.28
N LYS A 63 -26.99 -4.88 12.27
CA LYS A 63 -27.45 -4.64 13.64
C LYS A 63 -28.39 -3.44 13.68
N PHE A 64 -28.01 -2.31 13.08
CA PHE A 64 -28.85 -1.11 13.05
C PHE A 64 -30.17 -1.36 12.31
N ALA A 65 -30.14 -2.05 11.17
CA ALA A 65 -31.35 -2.45 10.44
C ALA A 65 -32.32 -3.27 11.31
N LYS A 66 -31.79 -4.17 12.14
CA LYS A 66 -32.60 -5.01 13.04
C LYS A 66 -33.15 -4.23 14.24
N GLU A 67 -32.36 -3.32 14.80
CA GLU A 67 -32.72 -2.52 15.97
C GLU A 67 -33.64 -1.33 15.59
N GLY A 68 -33.73 -0.98 14.30
CA GLY A 68 -34.52 0.15 13.83
C GLY A 68 -33.93 1.50 14.24
N THR A 69 -32.65 1.52 14.62
CA THR A 69 -31.88 2.70 15.06
C THR A 69 -31.18 3.42 13.90
N GLU A 70 -31.40 2.97 12.67
CA GLU A 70 -30.93 3.66 11.47
C GLU A 70 -31.55 5.05 11.39
N ASP A 71 -30.70 6.04 11.12
CA ASP A 71 -31.15 7.40 10.85
C ASP A 71 -31.97 7.39 9.55
N ARG A 72 -33.27 7.64 9.68
CA ARG A 72 -34.21 7.71 8.56
C ARG A 72 -34.36 9.17 8.19
N ALA A 73 -33.51 9.63 7.28
CA ALA A 73 -33.71 10.90 6.59
C ALA A 73 -35.03 10.91 5.81
#